data_AF-A7SVH8-F1
#
_entry.id   AF-A7SVH8-F1
#
_cell.length_a   1.000
_cell.length_b   1.000
_cell.length_c   1.000
_cell.angle_alpha   90.00
_cell.angle_beta   90.00
_cell.angle_gamma   90.00
#
_symmetry.space_group_name_H-M   'P 1'
#
loop_
_entity.id
_entity.type
_entity.pdbx_description
1 polymer ?
#
loop_
_entity_poly.entity_id
_entity_poly.type
_entity_poly.pdbx_seq_one_letter_code
_entity_poly.pdbx_strand_id
1 'polypeptide(L)'
;GIQTAIFICYDNTKESAVDPSRCRDLQHPGTHRRVCNVTPCKHRWYTSPWRPCSKTCGTGVQHRFRRCVNRHNRRISLWKCARLTPPRRKRACAIVDCPVEWNIGPWSKCSVSCGEGIRRRSIACR
;
A
#
# COMPACT_ATOMS: atom_id res chain seq x y z
N GLY A 1 24.18 -7.07 6.74
CA GLY A 1 25.28 -6.29 6.14
C GLY A 1 26.59 -6.94 6.51
N ILE A 2 27.71 -6.45 5.97
CA ILE A 2 29.05 -6.94 6.29
C ILE A 2 29.87 -5.77 6.84
N GLN A 3 30.52 -5.99 7.98
CA GLN A 3 31.54 -5.10 8.52
C GLN A 3 32.91 -5.72 8.26
N THR A 4 33.84 -4.90 7.78
CA THR A 4 35.24 -5.27 7.56
C THR A 4 36.09 -4.40 8.46
N ALA A 5 37.03 -5.00 9.18
CA ALA A 5 38.04 -4.24 9.91
C ALA A 5 38.97 -3.52 8.93
N ILE A 6 39.25 -2.25 9.21
CA ILE A 6 40.29 -1.49 8.51
C ILE A 6 41.52 -1.55 9.39
N PHE A 7 42.61 -2.07 8.84
CA PHE A 7 43.90 -2.12 9.51
C PHE A 7 44.71 -0.88 9.13
N ILE A 8 45.21 -0.16 10.12
CA ILE A 8 46.02 1.03 9.95
C ILE A 8 47.36 0.75 10.63
N CYS A 9 48.46 0.96 9.90
CA CYS A 9 49.79 0.90 10.48
C CYS A 9 50.00 2.16 11.33
N TYR A 10 50.31 2.00 12.62
CA TYR A 10 50.36 3.09 13.58
C TYR A 10 51.69 3.08 14.33
N ASP A 11 52.33 4.24 14.39
CA ASP A 11 53.59 4.46 15.12
C ASP A 11 53.26 5.01 16.50
N ASN A 12 53.42 4.17 17.53
CA ASN A 12 53.16 4.52 18.92
C ASN A 12 54.10 5.61 19.46
N THR A 13 55.28 5.79 18.86
CA THR A 13 56.25 6.80 19.33
C THR A 13 55.88 8.20 18.85
N LYS A 14 55.21 8.28 17.70
CA LYS A 14 54.75 9.53 17.09
C LYS A 14 53.24 9.72 17.18
N GLU A 15 52.57 8.82 17.90
CA GLU A 15 51.11 8.74 18.03
C GLU A 15 50.34 8.98 16.71
N SER A 16 50.86 8.44 15.60
CA SER A 16 50.33 8.75 14.27
C SER A 16 50.26 7.55 13.34
N ALA A 17 49.30 7.60 12.40
CA ALA A 17 49.21 6.63 11.33
C ALA A 17 50.37 6.84 10.35
N VAL A 18 51.06 5.75 10.02
CA VAL A 18 52.22 5.73 9.13
C VAL A 18 51.95 4.89 7.90
N ASP A 19 52.87 4.95 6.95
CA ASP A 19 52.74 4.20 5.70
C ASP A 19 52.57 2.69 5.97
N PRO A 20 51.58 2.02 5.35
CA PRO A 20 51.31 0.60 5.54
C PRO A 20 52.50 -0.32 5.26
N SER A 21 53.46 0.08 4.42
CA SER A 21 54.68 -0.68 4.13
C SER A 21 55.54 -0.92 5.37
N ARG A 22 55.48 -0.02 6.37
CA ARG A 22 56.22 -0.17 7.63
C ARG A 22 55.71 -1.33 8.49
N CYS A 23 54.51 -1.84 8.21
CA CYS A 23 53.91 -3.00 8.85
C CYS A 23 53.86 -4.24 7.93
N ARG A 24 54.53 -4.22 6.76
CA ARG A 24 54.40 -5.26 5.72
C ARG A 24 54.92 -6.63 6.16
N ASP A 25 55.99 -6.65 6.94
CA ASP A 25 56.64 -7.89 7.42
C ASP A 25 56.03 -8.39 8.74
N LEU A 26 55.11 -7.62 9.33
CA LEU A 26 54.32 -8.07 10.48
C LEU A 26 53.20 -8.99 9.99
N GLN A 27 52.94 -10.06 10.74
CA GLN A 27 51.85 -10.98 10.41
C GLN A 27 50.51 -10.23 10.43
N HIS A 28 49.97 -9.95 9.25
CA HIS A 28 48.69 -9.27 9.11
C HIS A 28 47.59 -10.14 9.75
N PRO A 29 46.67 -9.60 10.57
CA PRO A 29 45.60 -10.37 11.23
C PRO A 29 44.54 -10.99 10.29
N GLY A 30 44.85 -11.15 9.00
CA GLY A 30 43.91 -11.58 7.97
C GLY A 30 42.73 -10.63 7.76
N THR A 31 41.75 -11.07 6.99
CA THR A 31 40.53 -10.30 6.73
C THR A 31 39.54 -10.50 7.88
N HIS A 32 39.43 -9.51 8.78
CA HIS A 32 38.42 -9.57 9.84
C HIS A 32 37.07 -9.10 9.31
N ARG A 33 36.24 -10.05 8.88
CA ARG A 33 34.92 -9.79 8.27
C ARG A 33 33.81 -10.41 9.10
N ARG A 34 32.84 -9.60 9.53
CA ARG A 34 31.69 -10.08 10.33
C ARG A 34 30.36 -9.65 9.74
N VAL A 35 29.35 -10.50 9.87
CA VAL A 35 27.97 -10.16 9.50
C VAL A 35 27.40 -9.24 10.58
N CYS A 36 26.77 -8.15 10.16
CA CYS A 36 26.09 -7.19 11.04
C CYS A 36 24.62 -7.04 10.63
N ASN A 37 23.78 -6.58 11.56
CA ASN A 37 22.34 -6.37 11.32
C ASN A 37 21.66 -7.63 10.76
N VAL A 38 21.83 -8.76 11.46
CA VAL A 38 21.29 -10.08 11.08
C VAL A 38 19.77 -10.14 11.11
N THR A 39 19.13 -9.24 11.86
CA THR A 39 17.67 -9.13 11.91
C THR A 39 17.12 -8.73 10.53
N PRO A 40 16.16 -9.50 9.97
CA PRO A 40 15.54 -9.16 8.71
C PRO A 40 14.97 -7.74 8.72
N CYS A 41 15.15 -7.02 7.61
CA CYS A 41 14.53 -5.70 7.46
C CYS A 41 13.01 -5.81 7.63
N LYS A 42 12.44 -4.96 8.49
CA LYS A 42 10.99 -4.90 8.67
C LYS A 42 10.32 -4.39 7.38
N HIS A 43 9.23 -5.03 7.00
CA HIS A 43 8.35 -4.64 5.90
C HIS A 43 7.00 -4.25 6.48
N ARG A 44 6.21 -3.47 5.74
CA ARG A 44 4.88 -3.07 6.17
C ARG A 44 3.91 -2.93 5.02
N TRP A 45 2.63 -2.97 5.35
CA TRP A 45 1.57 -2.54 4.44
C TRP A 45 1.58 -1.02 4.31
N TYR A 46 1.53 -0.56 3.07
CA TYR A 46 1.18 0.82 2.72
C TYR A 46 -0.22 0.81 2.10
N THR A 47 -1.04 1.79 2.47
CA THR A 47 -2.36 2.04 1.88
C THR A 47 -2.36 3.37 1.15
N SER A 48 -2.97 3.40 -0.02
CA SER A 48 -3.31 4.67 -0.66
C SER A 48 -4.36 5.44 0.15
N PRO A 49 -4.53 6.74 -0.14
CA PRO A 49 -5.76 7.43 0.20
C PRO A 49 -6.98 6.67 -0.33
N TRP A 50 -8.12 6.89 0.32
CA TRP A 50 -9.40 6.39 -0.17
C TRP A 50 -9.80 7.16 -1.43
N ARG A 51 -10.27 6.44 -2.44
CA ARG A 51 -10.97 7.04 -3.57
C ARG A 51 -12.31 7.65 -3.10
N PRO A 52 -12.91 8.56 -3.88
CA PRO A 52 -14.26 9.06 -3.63
C PRO A 52 -15.27 7.93 -3.42
N CYS A 53 -16.36 8.23 -2.71
CA CYS A 53 -17.43 7.28 -2.46
C CYS A 53 -18.10 6.87 -3.77
N SER A 54 -18.53 5.61 -3.88
CA SER A 54 -19.20 5.09 -5.08
C SER A 54 -20.54 5.74 -5.39
N LYS A 55 -21.14 6.42 -4.41
CA LYS A 55 -22.37 7.19 -4.54
C LYS A 55 -22.09 8.62 -4.07
N THR A 56 -22.89 9.55 -4.56
CA THR A 56 -22.93 10.94 -4.07
C THR A 56 -23.95 11.14 -2.95
N CYS A 57 -24.84 10.16 -2.74
CA CYS A 57 -25.84 10.13 -1.68
C CYS A 57 -26.08 8.70 -1.16
N GLY A 58 -26.76 8.60 -0.03
CA GLY A 58 -27.04 7.37 0.70
C GLY A 58 -25.77 6.66 1.18
N THR A 59 -25.88 5.33 1.30
CA THR A 59 -24.76 4.46 1.65
C THR A 59 -24.04 3.95 0.39
N GLY A 60 -22.75 4.25 0.30
CA GLY A 60 -21.85 3.77 -0.74
C GLY A 60 -20.62 3.05 -0.17
N VAL A 61 -19.67 2.76 -1.05
CA VAL A 61 -18.40 2.11 -0.71
C VAL A 61 -17.23 2.91 -1.26
N GLN A 62 -16.20 3.12 -0.44
CA GLN A 62 -14.91 3.64 -0.86
C GLN A 62 -13.90 2.53 -1.05
N HIS A 63 -13.02 2.70 -2.03
CA HIS A 63 -11.97 1.76 -2.38
C HIS A 63 -10.59 2.38 -2.18
N ARG A 64 -9.62 1.56 -1.75
CA ARG A 64 -8.20 1.93 -1.74
C ARG A 64 -7.33 0.74 -2.14
N PHE A 65 -6.12 1.02 -2.62
CA PHE A 65 -5.14 -0.03 -2.86
C PHE A 65 -4.20 -0.20 -1.67
N ARG A 66 -3.62 -1.40 -1.57
CA ARG A 66 -2.55 -1.72 -0.62
C ARG A 66 -1.36 -2.29 -1.37
N ARG A 67 -0.16 -1.98 -0.90
CA ARG A 67 1.09 -2.55 -1.40
C ARG A 67 2.01 -2.88 -0.23
N CYS A 68 2.84 -3.90 -0.38
CA CYS A 68 3.91 -4.18 0.57
C CYS A 68 5.08 -3.23 0.25
N VAL A 69 5.63 -2.59 1.28
CA VAL A 69 6.77 -1.67 1.11
C VAL A 69 7.92 -2.03 2.05
N ASN A 70 9.13 -1.75 1.60
CA ASN A 70 10.33 -1.85 2.43
C ASN A 70 10.52 -0.60 3.30
N ARG A 71 11.62 -0.56 4.08
CA ARG A 71 11.99 0.57 4.93
C ARG A 71 12.15 1.91 4.21
N HIS A 72 12.38 1.90 2.89
CA HIS A 72 12.52 3.09 2.05
C HIS A 72 11.23 3.42 1.28
N ASN A 73 10.07 2.89 1.70
CA ASN A 73 8.76 3.06 1.05
C ASN A 73 8.68 2.58 -0.40
N ARG A 74 9.66 1.79 -0.87
CA ARG A 74 9.68 1.20 -2.20
C ARG A 74 8.77 -0.02 -2.23
N ARG A 75 8.04 -0.19 -3.34
CA ARG A 75 7.16 -1.35 -3.55
C ARG A 75 7.99 -2.61 -3.64
N ILE A 76 7.59 -3.63 -2.89
CA ILE A 76 8.18 -4.97 -2.92
C ILE A 76 7.07 -6.02 -3.11
N SER A 77 7.46 -7.27 -3.25
CA SER A 77 6.53 -8.40 -3.40
C SER A 77 5.53 -8.49 -2.24
N LEU A 78 4.27 -8.74 -2.58
CA LEU A 78 3.15 -8.89 -1.62
C LEU A 78 3.42 -9.98 -0.57
N TRP A 79 4.09 -11.07 -0.96
CA TRP A 79 4.40 -12.21 -0.10
C TRP A 79 5.25 -11.82 1.12
N LYS A 80 6.07 -10.77 1.02
CA LYS A 80 6.89 -10.25 2.14
C LYS A 80 6.03 -9.70 3.28
N CYS A 81 4.79 -9.30 2.99
CA CYS A 81 3.82 -8.85 3.98
C CYS A 81 2.71 -9.89 4.24
N ALA A 82 2.80 -11.11 3.70
CA ALA A 82 1.72 -12.10 3.80
C ALA A 82 1.40 -12.53 5.25
N ARG A 83 2.41 -12.54 6.12
CA ARG A 83 2.27 -12.82 7.55
C ARG A 83 1.77 -11.63 8.37
N LEU A 84 1.63 -10.45 7.77
CA LEU A 84 1.12 -9.25 8.44
C LEU A 84 -0.36 -9.08 8.16
N THR A 85 -1.12 -8.66 9.15
CA THR A 85 -2.56 -8.37 8.99
C THR A 85 -2.78 -7.34 7.88
N PRO A 86 -3.49 -7.71 6.79
CA PRO A 86 -3.66 -6.84 5.66
C PRO A 86 -4.70 -5.76 5.96
N PRO A 87 -4.43 -4.48 5.61
CA PRO A 87 -5.42 -3.42 5.78
C PRO A 87 -6.62 -3.62 4.84
N ARG A 88 -7.79 -3.15 5.29
CA ARG A 88 -9.03 -3.15 4.51
C ARG A 88 -8.86 -2.34 3.22
N ARG A 89 -9.39 -2.87 2.11
CA ARG A 89 -9.39 -2.22 0.79
C ARG A 89 -10.73 -1.59 0.42
N LYS A 90 -11.77 -1.89 1.21
CA LYS A 90 -13.13 -1.37 1.07
C LYS A 90 -13.61 -0.88 2.43
N ARG A 91 -14.36 0.21 2.45
CA ARG A 91 -15.11 0.68 3.62
C ARG A 91 -16.43 1.29 3.18
N ALA A 92 -17.45 1.22 4.04
CA ALA A 92 -18.68 1.97 3.84
C ALA A 92 -18.41 3.47 3.95
N CYS A 93 -19.16 4.26 3.18
CA CYS A 93 -19.25 5.71 3.29
C CYS A 93 -20.74 6.06 3.29
N ALA A 94 -21.19 6.80 4.31
CA ALA A 94 -22.46 7.49 4.30
C ALA A 94 -22.18 8.96 3.99
N ILE A 95 -23.01 9.56 3.14
CA ILE A 95 -22.85 10.98 2.77
C ILE A 95 -24.05 11.75 3.32
N VAL A 96 -25.11 11.85 2.53
CA VAL A 96 -26.38 12.52 2.81
C VAL A 96 -27.48 11.65 2.25
N ASP A 97 -28.72 11.80 2.72
CA ASP A 97 -29.84 11.10 2.12
C ASP A 97 -29.95 11.43 0.63
N CYS A 98 -30.36 10.43 -0.14
CA CYS A 98 -30.59 10.67 -1.56
C CYS A 98 -31.80 11.58 -1.75
N PRO A 99 -31.72 12.53 -2.71
CA PRO A 99 -32.88 13.31 -3.06
C PRO A 99 -33.99 12.36 -3.51
N VAL A 100 -35.21 12.68 -3.06
CA VAL A 100 -36.39 11.93 -3.41
C VAL A 100 -36.78 12.27 -4.85
N GLU A 101 -36.93 11.27 -5.70
CA GLU A 101 -37.22 11.44 -7.13
C GLU A 101 -38.44 10.63 -7.58
N TRP A 102 -39.20 11.21 -8.52
CA TRP A 102 -40.32 10.52 -9.17
C TRP A 102 -39.80 9.52 -10.20
N ASN A 103 -39.98 8.23 -9.91
CA ASN A 103 -39.75 7.15 -10.86
C ASN A 103 -41.03 6.88 -11.67
N ILE A 104 -41.02 7.29 -12.94
CA ILE A 104 -42.12 7.07 -13.88
C ILE A 104 -41.75 5.87 -14.77
N GLY A 105 -42.43 4.75 -14.54
CA GLY A 105 -42.27 3.53 -15.31
C GLY A 105 -42.84 3.64 -16.73
N PRO A 106 -42.54 2.65 -17.59
CA PRO A 106 -43.05 2.62 -18.95
C PRO A 106 -44.57 2.45 -18.99
N TRP A 107 -45.18 2.90 -20.08
CA TRP A 107 -46.58 2.60 -20.37
C TRP A 107 -46.79 1.11 -20.60
N SER A 108 -47.91 0.58 -20.09
CA SER A 108 -48.40 -0.75 -20.45
C SER A 108 -48.83 -0.77 -21.91
N LYS A 109 -48.99 -1.98 -22.44
CA LYS A 109 -49.73 -2.18 -23.69
C LYS A 109 -51.17 -1.66 -23.52
N CYS A 110 -51.78 -1.26 -24.64
CA CYS A 110 -53.18 -0.86 -24.67
C CYS A 110 -54.08 -2.05 -24.31
N SER A 111 -55.21 -1.81 -23.62
CA SER A 111 -56.15 -2.86 -23.23
C SER A 111 -56.86 -3.53 -24.40
N VAL A 112 -56.93 -2.86 -25.54
CA VAL A 112 -57.56 -3.35 -26.76
C VAL A 112 -56.63 -3.16 -27.96
N SER A 113 -56.84 -3.97 -28.99
CA SER A 113 -56.13 -3.88 -30.27
C SER A 113 -56.79 -2.92 -31.27
N CYS A 114 -58.06 -2.56 -31.06
CA CYS A 114 -58.80 -1.59 -31.87
C CYS A 114 -59.89 -0.90 -31.02
N GLY A 115 -60.26 0.33 -31.39
CA GLY A 115 -61.18 1.17 -30.60
C GLY A 115 -60.51 1.90 -29.43
N GLU A 116 -61.32 2.51 -28.55
CA GLU A 116 -60.82 3.22 -27.37
C GLU A 116 -60.36 2.24 -26.28
N GLY A 117 -59.16 2.48 -25.73
CA GLY A 117 -58.52 1.60 -24.76
C GLY A 117 -57.76 2.34 -23.68
N ILE A 118 -57.41 1.63 -22.62
CA ILE A 118 -56.71 2.18 -21.45
C ILE A 118 -55.31 1.59 -21.41
N ARG A 119 -54.32 2.46 -21.16
CA ARG A 119 -52.97 2.07 -20.77
C ARG A 119 -52.64 2.65 -19.40
N ARG A 120 -51.90 1.88 -18.61
CA ARG A 120 -51.48 2.25 -17.26
C ARG A 120 -49.97 2.37 -17.22
N ARG A 121 -49.43 3.14 -16.27
CA ARG A 121 -48.00 3.16 -15.96
C ARG A 121 -47.82 3.26 -14.46
N SER A 122 -46.70 2.76 -13.97
CA SER A 122 -46.36 2.89 -12.56
C SER A 122 -45.66 4.22 -12.33
N ILE A 123 -46.08 4.97 -11.30
CA ILE A 123 -45.40 6.18 -10.84
C ILE A 123 -45.14 5.99 -9.36
N ALA A 124 -43.89 6.06 -8.93
CA ALA A 124 -43.49 5.88 -7.55
C ALA A 124 -42.53 6.98 -7.12
N CYS A 125 -42.72 7.50 -5.91
CA CYS A 125 -41.80 8.42 -5.25
C CYS A 125 -40.80 7.57 -4.44
N ARG A 126 -39.50 7.73 -4.68
CA ARG A 126 -38.44 7.00 -3.97
C ARG A 126 -37.24 7.87 -3.65
#